data_AF-A0A1X7G214-F1
#
_entry.id   AF-A0A1X7G214-F1
#
_cell.length_a   1.000
_cell.length_b   1.000
_cell.length_c   1.000
_cell.angle_alpha   90.00
_cell.angle_beta   90.00
_cell.angle_gamma   90.00
#
_symmetry.space_group_name_H-M   'P 1'
#
loop_
_entity.id
_entity.type
_entity.pdbx_description
1 polymer ?
#
loop_
_entity_poly.entity_id
_entity_poly.type
_entity_poly.pdbx_seq_one_letter_code
_entity_poly.pdbx_strand_id
1 'polypeptide(L)'
;MPSPRLLSALFLLFSAVACQGVLAGPYSAPARSNKASIQLIEAASRQYEAGKLDQAAATLERALQIQPNNPATLHYLGVLRLEQGQYDQAEVLAVRSNQRVGSNIALRNRNYQLIQAAQKARGSGLIPVAR
;
A
#
# COMPACT_ATOMS: atom_id res chain seq x y z
N MET A 1 -16.83 24.32 -52.79
CA MET A 1 -15.68 25.25 -52.91
C MET A 1 -16.25 26.66 -53.00
N PRO A 2 -16.28 27.39 -51.87
CA PRO A 2 -15.40 28.56 -51.73
C PRO A 2 -14.75 28.70 -50.34
N SER A 3 -13.80 29.64 -50.30
CA SER A 3 -12.64 29.91 -49.43
C SER A 3 -12.88 30.32 -47.96
N PRO A 4 -11.82 30.25 -47.11
CA PRO A 4 -11.88 30.42 -45.65
C PRO A 4 -11.80 31.88 -45.21
N ARG A 5 -12.47 32.19 -44.09
CA ARG A 5 -12.47 33.51 -43.45
C ARG A 5 -11.41 33.60 -42.34
N LEU A 6 -10.55 34.61 -42.49
CA LEU A 6 -10.06 35.57 -41.48
C LEU A 6 -9.26 34.99 -40.29
N LEU A 7 -7.93 35.08 -40.34
CA LEU A 7 -7.12 36.13 -39.70
C LEU A 7 -7.37 36.33 -38.19
N SER A 8 -6.47 35.74 -37.40
CA SER A 8 -5.63 36.41 -36.39
C SER A 8 -6.25 37.44 -35.45
N ALA A 9 -6.45 37.07 -34.18
CA ALA A 9 -6.34 38.01 -33.06
C ALA A 9 -5.56 37.35 -31.91
N LEU A 10 -4.33 37.85 -31.77
CA LEU A 10 -3.28 37.45 -30.86
C LEU A 10 -3.38 38.29 -29.57
N PHE A 11 -3.29 37.62 -28.42
CA PHE A 11 -2.66 38.06 -27.16
C PHE A 11 -3.34 39.05 -26.19
N LEU A 12 -3.23 38.63 -24.91
CA LEU A 12 -2.96 39.40 -23.68
C LEU A 12 -4.13 40.21 -23.11
N LEU A 13 -4.69 39.85 -21.94
CA LEU A 13 -4.21 40.07 -20.57
C LEU A 13 -5.47 39.86 -19.67
N PHE A 14 -5.50 39.54 -18.38
CA PHE A 14 -4.68 39.95 -17.26
C PHE A 14 -4.96 38.97 -16.10
N SER A 15 -4.03 38.95 -15.16
CA SER A 15 -3.80 38.01 -14.07
C SER A 15 -4.82 37.99 -12.91
N ALA A 16 -4.65 36.93 -12.11
CA ALA A 16 -4.74 36.90 -10.64
C ALA A 16 -6.11 36.63 -10.03
N VAL A 17 -6.34 35.36 -9.66
CA VAL A 17 -7.12 35.06 -8.45
C VAL A 17 -6.38 34.01 -7.61
N ALA A 18 -5.80 34.55 -6.53
CA ALA A 18 -5.59 33.96 -5.21
C ALA A 18 -4.79 32.66 -5.09
N CYS A 19 -3.48 32.84 -4.96
CA CYS A 19 -2.70 32.07 -4.01
C CYS A 19 -3.19 32.42 -2.58
N GLN A 20 -3.82 31.47 -1.90
CA GLN A 20 -3.99 31.47 -0.44
C GLN A 20 -3.65 30.02 -0.02
N GLY A 21 -2.49 29.75 0.59
CA GLY A 21 -2.05 30.37 1.84
C GLY A 21 -2.45 29.46 3.01
N VAL A 22 -2.08 28.17 2.97
CA VAL A 22 -2.06 27.36 4.18
C VAL A 22 -0.62 27.30 4.65
N LEU A 23 -0.42 27.95 5.80
CA LEU A 23 0.84 28.11 6.50
C LEU A 23 1.52 26.76 6.73
N ALA A 24 2.79 26.71 6.35
CA ALA A 24 3.71 25.65 6.69
C ALA A 24 3.83 25.51 8.22
N GLY A 25 3.19 24.49 8.78
CA GLY A 25 3.67 23.87 10.01
C GLY A 25 4.98 23.13 9.72
N PRO A 26 5.91 22.99 10.69
CA PRO A 26 7.12 22.23 10.47
C PRO A 26 6.75 20.82 10.01
N TYR A 27 7.41 20.35 8.96
CA TYR A 27 7.25 19.05 8.30
C TYR A 27 7.58 17.89 9.26
N SER A 28 6.79 17.72 10.32
CA SER A 28 6.91 16.64 11.32
C SER A 28 5.91 15.50 11.06
N ALA A 29 5.09 15.62 10.00
CA ALA A 29 4.09 14.63 9.61
C ALA A 29 4.67 13.26 9.17
N PRO A 30 5.82 13.15 8.45
CA PRO A 30 6.33 11.85 8.01
C PRO A 30 6.89 11.00 9.16
N ALA A 31 7.64 11.61 10.07
CA ALA A 31 8.27 10.89 11.18
C ALA A 31 7.22 10.35 12.18
N ARG A 32 6.20 11.16 12.50
CA ARG A 32 5.11 10.76 13.41
C ARG A 32 4.20 9.68 12.79
N SER A 33 3.86 9.81 11.50
CA SER A 33 3.09 8.79 10.78
C SER A 33 3.86 7.48 10.62
N ASN A 34 5.18 7.55 10.41
CA ASN A 34 6.05 6.38 10.35
C ASN A 34 6.16 5.67 11.71
N LYS A 35 6.27 6.43 12.81
CA LYS A 35 6.25 5.83 14.15
C LYS A 35 4.92 5.14 14.45
N ALA A 36 3.80 5.76 14.07
CA ALA A 36 2.47 5.17 14.27
C ALA A 36 2.26 3.90 13.42
N SER A 37 2.70 3.88 12.16
CA SER A 37 2.60 2.68 11.32
C SER A 37 3.47 1.53 11.86
N ILE A 38 4.70 1.81 12.31
CA ILE A 38 5.57 0.80 12.94
C ILE A 38 4.90 0.18 14.17
N GLN A 39 4.34 1.00 15.07
CA GLN A 39 3.65 0.50 16.26
C GLN A 39 2.46 -0.41 15.93
N LEU A 40 1.71 -0.08 14.88
CA LEU A 40 0.60 -0.92 14.42
C LEU A 40 1.10 -2.24 13.81
N ILE A 41 2.20 -2.23 13.04
CA ILE A 41 2.82 -3.46 12.53
C ILE A 41 3.28 -4.36 13.68
N GLU A 42 3.96 -3.80 14.69
CA GLU A 42 4.38 -4.55 15.87
C GLU A 42 3.20 -5.13 16.66
N ALA A 43 2.12 -4.35 16.81
CA ALA A 43 0.90 -4.81 17.46
C ALA A 43 0.24 -5.96 16.69
N ALA A 44 0.17 -5.85 15.36
CA ALA A 44 -0.34 -6.90 14.50
C ALA A 44 0.51 -8.17 14.58
N SER A 45 1.85 -8.05 14.67
CA SER A 45 2.75 -9.20 14.86
C SER A 45 2.42 -9.94 16.16
N ARG A 46 2.22 -9.24 17.27
CA ARG A 46 1.83 -9.85 18.55
C ARG A 46 0.44 -10.50 18.48
N GLN A 47 -0.50 -9.89 17.77
CA GLN A 47 -1.83 -10.47 17.55
C GLN A 47 -1.76 -11.74 16.71
N TYR A 48 -0.91 -11.75 15.68
CA TYR A 48 -0.64 -12.91 14.84
C TYR A 48 -0.04 -14.07 15.65
N GLU A 49 0.99 -13.81 16.45
CA GLU A 49 1.61 -14.79 17.35
C GLU A 49 0.63 -15.36 18.37
N ALA A 50 -0.37 -14.56 18.77
CA ALA A 50 -1.46 -14.99 19.65
C ALA A 50 -2.61 -15.71 18.92
N GLY A 51 -2.49 -15.98 17.61
CA GLY A 51 -3.52 -16.63 16.79
C GLY A 51 -4.73 -15.74 16.44
N LYS A 52 -4.68 -14.45 16.76
CA LYS A 52 -5.78 -13.49 16.55
C LYS A 52 -5.72 -12.88 15.15
N LEU A 53 -5.87 -13.71 14.13
CA LEU A 53 -5.65 -13.34 12.72
C LEU A 53 -6.52 -12.16 12.26
N ASP A 54 -7.80 -12.12 12.65
CA ASP A 54 -8.70 -11.03 12.26
C ASP A 54 -8.33 -9.70 12.92
N GLN A 55 -7.89 -9.73 14.19
CA GLN A 55 -7.42 -8.53 14.88
C GLN A 55 -6.12 -8.00 14.28
N ALA A 56 -5.22 -8.92 13.90
CA ALA A 56 -3.99 -8.58 13.19
C ALA A 56 -4.31 -7.92 11.84
N ALA A 57 -5.26 -8.45 11.08
CA ALA A 57 -5.68 -7.90 9.80
C ALA A 57 -6.24 -6.49 9.96
N ALA A 58 -7.19 -6.28 10.88
CA ALA A 58 -7.76 -4.96 11.17
C ALA A 58 -6.70 -3.94 11.64
N THR A 59 -5.68 -4.40 12.37
CA THR A 59 -4.58 -3.53 12.82
C THR A 59 -3.65 -3.15 11.66
N LEU A 60 -3.35 -4.07 10.75
CA LEU A 60 -2.58 -3.77 9.54
C LEU A 60 -3.35 -2.91 8.55
N GLU A 61 -4.66 -3.07 8.43
CA GLU A 61 -5.51 -2.20 7.62
C GLU A 61 -5.47 -0.75 8.13
N ARG A 62 -5.48 -0.54 9.45
CA ARG A 62 -5.24 0.79 10.04
C ARG A 62 -3.82 1.30 9.74
N ALA A 63 -2.80 0.45 9.80
CA ALA A 63 -1.44 0.84 9.42
C ALA A 63 -1.37 1.29 7.94
N LEU A 64 -2.12 0.62 7.07
CA LEU A 64 -2.22 0.93 5.66
C LEU A 64 -2.98 2.25 5.41
N GLN A 65 -3.98 2.58 6.23
CA GLN A 65 -4.64 3.90 6.16
C GLN A 65 -3.68 5.05 6.47
N ILE A 66 -2.71 4.84 7.37
CA ILE A 66 -1.67 5.84 7.69
C ILE A 66 -0.61 5.91 6.59
N GLN A 67 -0.16 4.75 6.09
CA GLN A 67 0.83 4.64 5.02
C GLN A 67 0.37 3.63 3.95
N PRO A 68 -0.40 4.05 2.93
CA PRO A 68 -1.00 3.16 1.93
C PRO A 68 -0.03 2.32 1.11
N ASN A 69 1.24 2.72 1.14
CA ASN A 69 2.29 2.21 0.27
C ASN A 69 3.48 1.65 1.06
N ASN A 70 3.32 1.46 2.38
CA ASN A 70 4.38 0.90 3.21
C ASN A 70 4.60 -0.58 2.84
N PRO A 71 5.80 -0.97 2.37
CA PRO A 71 6.03 -2.32 1.88
C PRO A 71 5.96 -3.37 3.01
N ALA A 72 6.35 -3.04 4.23
CA ALA A 72 6.25 -3.98 5.36
C ALA A 72 4.79 -4.26 5.72
N THR A 73 3.93 -3.24 5.77
CA THR A 73 2.49 -3.41 6.04
C THR A 73 1.83 -4.29 4.99
N LEU A 74 2.11 -4.02 3.70
CA LEU A 74 1.60 -4.83 2.59
C LEU A 74 2.08 -6.28 2.68
N HIS A 75 3.34 -6.52 3.05
CA HIS A 75 3.88 -7.86 3.24
C HIS A 75 3.16 -8.62 4.35
N TYR A 76 3.05 -8.03 5.55
CA TYR A 76 2.39 -8.68 6.68
C TYR A 76 0.91 -8.95 6.42
N LEU A 77 0.21 -8.04 5.74
CA LEU A 77 -1.19 -8.28 5.36
C LEU A 77 -1.27 -9.44 4.36
N GLY A 78 -0.33 -9.53 3.42
CA GLY A 78 -0.23 -10.66 2.50
C GLY A 78 -0.01 -12.01 3.21
N VAL A 79 0.84 -12.04 4.25
CA VAL A 79 1.03 -13.23 5.09
C VAL A 79 -0.29 -13.65 5.76
N LEU A 80 -1.04 -12.73 6.35
CA LEU A 80 -2.33 -13.06 6.96
C LEU A 80 -3.32 -13.62 5.94
N ARG A 81 -3.35 -13.05 4.73
CA ARG A 81 -4.23 -13.52 3.65
C ARG A 81 -3.84 -14.92 3.19
N LEU A 82 -2.53 -15.25 3.18
CA LEU A 82 -2.06 -16.60 2.90
C LEU A 82 -2.59 -17.59 3.93
N GLU A 83 -2.46 -17.29 5.23
CA GLU A 83 -2.93 -18.13 6.33
C GLU A 83 -4.46 -18.30 6.32
N GLN A 84 -5.20 -17.28 5.89
CA GLN A 84 -6.65 -17.32 5.72
C GLN A 84 -7.12 -18.06 4.45
N GLY A 85 -6.20 -18.61 3.66
CA GLY A 85 -6.53 -19.29 2.40
C GLY A 85 -6.84 -18.36 1.22
N GLN A 86 -6.67 -17.05 1.40
CA GLN A 86 -6.97 -16.02 0.41
C GLN A 86 -5.75 -15.79 -0.49
N TYR A 87 -5.35 -16.84 -1.20
CA TYR A 87 -4.08 -16.91 -1.93
C TYR A 87 -3.92 -15.82 -3.00
N ASP A 88 -4.98 -15.49 -3.74
CA ASP A 88 -4.93 -14.41 -4.74
C ASP A 88 -4.64 -13.04 -4.09
N GLN A 89 -5.26 -12.77 -2.95
CA GLN A 89 -5.02 -11.52 -2.21
C GLN A 89 -3.59 -11.47 -1.66
N ALA A 90 -3.10 -12.60 -1.15
CA ALA A 90 -1.73 -12.72 -0.65
C ALA A 90 -0.70 -12.40 -1.75
N GLU A 91 -0.86 -12.97 -2.94
CA GLU A 91 -0.01 -12.71 -4.10
C GLU A 91 -0.03 -11.23 -4.49
N VAL A 92 -1.22 -10.64 -4.65
CA VAL A 92 -1.37 -9.22 -5.03
C VAL A 92 -0.70 -8.29 -4.01
N LEU A 93 -0.88 -8.53 -2.71
CA LEU A 93 -0.27 -7.72 -1.66
C LEU A 93 1.25 -7.86 -1.64
N ALA A 94 1.78 -9.07 -1.83
CA ALA A 94 3.21 -9.32 -1.88
C ALA A 94 3.87 -8.66 -3.11
N VAL A 95 3.23 -8.72 -4.28
CA VAL A 95 3.69 -8.02 -5.49
C VAL A 95 3.70 -6.51 -5.28
N ARG A 96 2.61 -5.94 -4.73
CA ARG A 96 2.54 -4.52 -4.40
C ARG A 96 3.60 -4.10 -3.39
N SER A 97 3.86 -4.93 -2.38
CA SER A 97 4.95 -4.71 -1.44
C SER A 97 6.29 -4.65 -2.18
N ASN A 98 6.58 -5.66 -3.01
CA ASN A 98 7.85 -5.79 -3.73
C ASN A 98 8.15 -4.59 -4.64
N GLN A 99 7.13 -4.03 -5.30
CA GLN A 99 7.24 -2.83 -6.13
C GLN A 99 7.66 -1.57 -5.35
N ARG A 100 7.49 -1.57 -4.02
CA ARG A 100 7.79 -0.44 -3.13
C ARG A 100 8.99 -0.67 -2.22
N VAL A 101 9.62 -1.84 -2.33
CA VAL A 101 10.87 -2.13 -1.61
C VAL A 101 12.01 -1.39 -2.28
N GLY A 102 12.66 -0.48 -1.53
CA GLY A 102 13.93 0.13 -1.93
C GLY A 102 15.11 -0.84 -1.79
N SER A 103 16.11 -0.47 -0.99
CA SER A 103 17.33 -1.25 -0.75
C SER A 103 17.16 -2.42 0.24
N ASN A 104 15.96 -2.66 0.77
CA ASN A 104 15.71 -3.75 1.73
C ASN A 104 15.63 -5.12 1.03
N ILE A 105 16.78 -5.72 0.79
CA ILE A 105 16.92 -7.04 0.12
C ILE A 105 16.17 -8.13 0.90
N ALA A 106 16.22 -8.10 2.24
CA ALA A 106 15.56 -9.10 3.06
C ALA A 106 14.04 -9.10 2.86
N LEU A 107 13.40 -7.92 2.84
CA LEU A 107 11.97 -7.81 2.59
C LEU A 107 11.61 -8.21 1.15
N ARG A 108 12.46 -7.88 0.17
CA ARG A 108 12.30 -8.33 -1.21
C ARG A 108 12.26 -9.86 -1.31
N ASN A 109 13.20 -10.54 -0.66
CA ASN A 109 13.27 -12.00 -0.64
C ASN A 109 12.05 -12.62 0.05
N ARG A 110 11.60 -12.05 1.17
CA ARG A 110 10.38 -12.49 1.86
C ARG A 110 9.14 -12.31 0.98
N ASN A 111 9.06 -11.22 0.21
CA ASN A 111 7.96 -11.02 -0.74
C ASN A 111 7.98 -12.07 -1.86
N TYR A 112 9.13 -12.41 -2.42
CA TYR A 112 9.23 -13.48 -3.42
C TYR A 112 8.79 -14.83 -2.85
N GLN A 113 9.21 -15.16 -1.62
CA GLN A 113 8.79 -16.38 -0.94
C GLN A 113 7.27 -16.40 -0.74
N LEU A 114 6.67 -15.28 -0.33
CA LEU A 114 5.22 -15.18 -0.16
C LEU A 114 4.46 -15.33 -1.48
N ILE A 115 4.93 -14.72 -2.58
CA ILE A 115 4.34 -14.88 -3.92
C ILE A 115 4.35 -16.35 -4.32
N GLN A 116 5.50 -17.02 -4.19
CA GLN A 116 5.63 -18.44 -4.54
C GLN A 116 4.74 -19.33 -3.65
N ALA A 117 4.67 -19.04 -2.35
CA ALA A 117 3.82 -19.77 -1.42
C ALA A 117 2.34 -19.64 -1.81
N ALA A 118 1.88 -18.43 -2.13
CA ALA A 118 0.51 -18.18 -2.59
C ALA A 118 0.18 -18.92 -3.89
N GLN A 119 1.08 -18.84 -4.89
CA GLN A 119 0.91 -19.53 -6.17
C GLN A 119 0.85 -21.05 -6.00
N LYS A 120 1.75 -21.61 -5.18
CA LYS A 120 1.78 -23.05 -4.87
C LYS A 120 0.51 -23.50 -4.15
N ALA A 121 0.06 -22.77 -3.14
CA ALA A 121 -1.14 -23.09 -2.38
C ALA A 121 -2.40 -23.06 -3.26
N ARG A 122 -2.51 -22.06 -4.15
CA ARG A 122 -3.58 -21.98 -5.16
C ARG A 122 -3.56 -23.17 -6.11
N GLY A 123 -2.39 -23.51 -6.66
CA GLY A 123 -2.24 -24.62 -7.60
C GLY A 123 -2.42 -26.01 -6.98
N SER A 124 -2.22 -26.12 -5.65
CA SER A 124 -2.40 -27.39 -4.93
C SER A 124 -3.85 -27.67 -4.55
N GLY A 125 -4.78 -26.73 -4.77
CA GLY A 125 -6.19 -26.90 -4.42
C GLY A 125 -6.44 -27.05 -2.92
N LEU A 126 -5.55 -26.50 -2.06
CA LEU A 126 -5.76 -26.49 -0.62
C LEU A 126 -7.00 -25.62 -0.32
N ILE A 127 -8.16 -26.26 -0.20
CA ILE A 127 -9.37 -25.61 0.27
C ILE A 127 -9.11 -25.24 1.73
N PRO A 128 -9.20 -23.95 2.13
CA PRO A 128 -8.99 -23.58 3.51
C PRO A 128 -10.00 -24.30 4.39
N VAL A 129 -9.49 -25.17 5.28
CA VAL A 129 -10.29 -25.76 6.34
C VAL A 129 -10.54 -24.63 7.33
N ALA A 130 -11.71 -24.00 7.22
CA ALA A 130 -12.21 -23.12 8.26
C ALA A 130 -12.16 -23.89 9.59
N ARG A 131 -11.36 -23.41 10.54
CA ARG A 131 -11.34 -23.87 11.92
C ARG A 131 -12.01 -22.85 12.81
#